data_AF-E6K2V9-F1
#
_entry.id   AF-E6K2V9-F1
#
_cell.length_a   1.000
_cell.length_b   1.000
_cell.length_c   1.000
_cell.angle_alpha   90.00
_cell.angle_beta   90.00
_cell.angle_gamma   90.00
#
_symmetry.space_group_name_H-M   'P 1'
#
loop_
_entity.id
_entity.type
_entity.pdbx_description
1 polymer ?
#
loop_
_entity_poly.entity_id
_entity_poly.type
_entity_poly.pdbx_seq_one_letter_code
_entity_poly.pdbx_strand_id
1 'polypeptide(L)' 'MKTDRKDQAGVISGKDPVSGGAWRFSFLTEALVRCEWSDSGVFEDRPTQVVVNRGFGSPVPIRLTHQRGSDG' A
#
# COMPACT_ATOMS: atom_id res chain seq x y z
N MET A 1 6.78 -14.34 0.67
CA MET A 1 7.61 -13.41 1.46
C MET A 1 7.50 -12.03 0.80
N LYS A 2 6.57 -11.18 1.26
CA LYS A 2 6.42 -9.81 0.75
C LYS A 2 7.45 -8.96 1.49
N THR A 3 8.44 -8.45 0.76
CA THR A 3 9.56 -7.67 1.30
C THR A 3 9.04 -6.44 2.05
N ASP A 4 9.44 -6.30 3.31
CA ASP A 4 9.22 -5.11 4.13
C ASP A 4 10.01 -3.96 3.48
N ARG A 5 9.37 -3.12 2.64
CA ARG A 5 10.04 -2.08 1.82
C ARG A 5 10.46 -0.84 2.62
N LYS A 6 11.02 -1.06 3.80
CA LYS A 6 11.44 -0.01 4.74
C LYS A 6 12.68 0.77 4.28
N ASP A 7 13.24 0.44 3.12
CA ASP A 7 14.44 1.03 2.53
C ASP A 7 14.20 1.84 1.23
N GLN A 8 12.97 1.88 0.70
CA GLN A 8 12.70 2.53 -0.59
C GLN A 8 12.23 3.98 -0.42
N ALA A 9 13.15 4.92 -0.25
CA ALA A 9 12.83 6.35 -0.31
C ALA A 9 12.88 6.85 -1.77
N GLY A 10 11.86 7.61 -2.20
CA GLY A 10 11.83 8.23 -3.54
C GLY A 10 10.50 8.09 -4.27
N VAL A 11 10.50 8.40 -5.58
CA VAL A 11 9.34 8.17 -6.45
C VAL A 11 9.38 6.71 -6.91
N ILE A 12 8.33 5.96 -6.61
CA ILE A 12 8.19 4.55 -6.95
C ILE A 12 6.90 4.32 -7.74
N SER A 13 6.85 3.22 -8.49
CA SER A 13 5.59 2.78 -9.08
C SER A 13 4.65 2.28 -7.99
N GLY A 14 3.42 2.80 -7.94
CA GLY A 14 2.36 2.33 -7.05
C GLY A 14 1.76 0.98 -7.45
N LYS A 15 2.46 0.20 -8.29
CA LYS A 15 2.03 -1.13 -8.74
C LYS A 15 1.88 -2.10 -7.57
N ASP A 16 2.82 -2.01 -6.63
CA ASP A 16 2.86 -2.89 -5.47
C ASP A 16 2.42 -2.12 -4.23
N PRO A 17 1.73 -2.79 -3.28
CA PRO A 17 1.36 -2.16 -2.03
C PRO A 17 2.58 -1.86 -1.16
N VAL A 18 2.45 -0.82 -0.33
CA VAL A 18 3.39 -0.50 0.75
C VAL A 18 2.83 -1.08 2.04
N SER A 19 3.62 -1.79 2.83
CA SER A 19 3.15 -2.46 4.04
C SER A 19 4.17 -2.45 5.15
N GLY A 20 3.68 -2.60 6.38
CA GLY A 20 4.44 -2.99 7.56
C GLY A 20 3.79 -4.20 8.24
N GLY A 21 4.21 -4.53 9.46
CA GLY A 21 3.79 -5.77 10.13
C GLY A 21 2.26 -6.00 10.18
N ALA A 22 1.49 -4.96 10.51
CA ALA A 22 0.03 -5.07 10.67
C ALA A 22 -0.77 -4.20 9.68
N TRP A 23 -0.12 -3.45 8.79
CA TRP A 23 -0.79 -2.49 7.91
C TRP A 23 -0.35 -2.62 6.45
N ARG A 24 -1.25 -2.27 5.53
CA ARG A 24 -0.98 -2.23 4.09
C ARG A 24 -1.75 -1.10 3.41
N PHE A 25 -1.05 -0.35 2.55
CA PHE A 25 -1.62 0.64 1.64
C PHE A 25 -1.48 0.17 0.19
N SER A 26 -2.58 0.20 -0.56
CA SER A 26 -2.60 -0.06 -2.01
C SER A 26 -3.10 1.18 -2.75
N PHE A 27 -2.40 1.58 -3.81
CA PHE A 27 -2.70 2.79 -4.58
C PHE A 27 -3.46 2.41 -5.85
N LEU A 28 -4.77 2.62 -5.84
CA LEU A 28 -5.67 2.13 -6.89
C LEU A 28 -5.79 3.14 -8.04
N THR A 29 -5.83 4.44 -7.72
CA THR A 29 -5.79 5.55 -8.68
C THR A 29 -5.06 6.74 -8.04
N GLU A 30 -4.93 7.86 -8.75
CA GLU A 30 -4.38 9.12 -8.21
C GLU A 30 -5.22 9.66 -7.04
N ALA A 31 -6.50 9.27 -6.95
CA ALA A 31 -7.45 9.76 -5.95
C ALA A 31 -8.07 8.65 -5.09
N LEU A 32 -7.58 7.41 -5.17
CA LEU A 32 -8.13 6.27 -4.41
C LEU A 32 -7.02 5.40 -3.81
N VAL A 33 -7.00 5.33 -2.49
CA VAL A 33 -6.09 4.49 -1.71
C VAL A 33 -6.92 3.50 -0.89
N ARG A 34 -6.49 2.24 -0.86
CA ARG A 34 -7.02 1.22 0.06
C ARG A 34 -6.09 1.10 1.26
N CYS A 35 -6.66 1.26 2.44
CA CYS A 35 -5.98 1.06 3.72
C CYS A 35 -6.46 -0.25 4.34
N GLU A 36 -5.54 -1.08 4.81
CA GLU A 36 -5.85 -2.36 5.44
C GLU A 36 -5.06 -2.51 6.74
N TRP A 37 -5.71 -3.12 7.73
CA TRP A 37 -5.12 -3.54 9.00
C TRP A 37 -5.40 -5.02 9.24
N SER A 38 -4.43 -5.73 9.82
CA SER A 38 -4.58 -7.12 10.25
C SER A 38 -3.65 -7.39 11.42
N ASP A 39 -4.21 -7.82 12.55
CA ASP A 39 -3.42 -8.20 13.74
C ASP A 39 -2.50 -9.39 13.47
N SER A 40 -2.84 -10.23 12.47
CA SER A 40 -2.01 -11.35 12.02
C SER A 40 -1.03 -11.00 10.90
N GLY A 41 -1.10 -9.78 10.34
CA GLY A 41 -0.34 -9.39 9.15
C GLY A 41 -0.77 -10.10 7.85
N VAL A 42 -1.84 -10.88 7.88
CA VAL A 42 -2.42 -11.53 6.69
C VAL A 42 -3.47 -10.62 6.06
N PHE A 43 -3.35 -10.38 4.76
CA PHE A 43 -4.22 -9.47 4.01
C PHE A 43 -4.97 -10.19 2.88
N GLU A 44 -6.18 -9.73 2.59
CA GLU A 44 -7.06 -10.30 1.54
C GLU A 44 -6.96 -9.53 0.23
N ASP A 45 -6.49 -10.21 -0.81
CA ASP A 45 -6.34 -9.65 -2.15
C ASP A 45 -7.66 -9.72 -2.97
N ARG A 46 -8.71 -10.32 -2.40
CA ARG A 46 -10.05 -10.44 -3.01
C ARG A 46 -10.77 -9.09 -3.18
N PRO A 47 -11.66 -8.94 -4.18
CA PRO A 47 -12.57 -7.80 -4.34
C PRO A 47 -13.28 -7.45 -3.03
N THR A 48 -13.42 -6.16 -2.73
CA THR A 48 -14.38 -5.72 -1.70
C THR A 48 -15.77 -5.85 -2.31
N GLN A 49 -16.77 -6.14 -1.47
CA GLN A 49 -18.12 -6.47 -1.93
C GLN A 49 -18.78 -5.37 -2.79
N VAL A 50 -18.26 -4.14 -2.77
CA VAL A 50 -18.76 -2.97 -3.52
C VAL A 50 -17.89 -2.52 -4.71
N VAL A 51 -16.70 -3.11 -4.92
CA VAL A 51 -15.83 -2.77 -6.07
C VAL A 51 -15.53 -4.01 -6.87
N VAL A 52 -16.31 -4.23 -7.92
CA VAL A 52 -16.27 -5.42 -8.78
C VAL A 52 -15.12 -5.36 -9.80
N ASN A 53 -14.76 -4.16 -10.27
CA ASN A 53 -13.69 -3.97 -11.26
C ASN A 53 -12.50 -3.22 -10.64
N ARG A 54 -11.31 -3.84 -10.68
CA ARG A 54 -10.03 -3.27 -10.20
C ARG A 54 -9.01 -3.01 -11.30
N GLY A 55 -9.43 -3.09 -12.56
CA GLY A 55 -8.62 -2.66 -13.70
C GLY A 55 -8.62 -1.14 -13.83
N PHE A 56 -7.99 -0.44 -12.87
CA PHE A 56 -7.91 1.03 -12.87
C PHE A 56 -6.90 1.60 -13.88
N GLY A 57 -6.31 0.75 -14.73
CA GLY A 57 -5.30 1.13 -15.70
C GLY A 57 -3.88 0.99 -15.17
N SER A 58 -2.99 1.84 -15.66
CA SER A 58 -1.58 1.80 -15.31
C SER A 58 -1.33 2.17 -13.83
N PRO A 59 -0.31 1.59 -13.19
CA PRO A 59 0.11 2.01 -11.86
C PRO A 59 0.41 3.51 -11.79
N VAL A 60 -0.03 4.15 -10.70
CA VAL A 60 0.23 5.58 -10.46
C VAL A 60 1.58 5.78 -9.77
N PRO A 61 2.34 6.84 -10.08
CA PRO A 61 3.57 7.17 -9.37
C PRO A 61 3.25 7.65 -7.94
N ILE A 62 4.02 7.18 -6.96
CA ILE A 62 3.88 7.61 -5.57
C ILE A 62 5.23 8.06 -5.03
N ARG A 63 5.23 9.05 -4.14
CA ARG A 63 6.42 9.49 -3.41
C ARG A 63 6.40 8.84 -2.03
N LEU A 64 7.37 7.97 -1.75
CA LEU A 64 7.55 7.33 -0.45
C LEU A 64 8.64 8.05 0.35
N THR A 65 8.29 8.48 1.56
CA THR A 65 9.19 9.12 2.53
C THR A 65 9.10 8.39 3.86
N HIS A 66 10.25 8.10 4.48
CA HIS A 66 10.29 7.52 5.83
C HIS A 66 10.60 8.61 6.84
N GLN A 67 9.67 8.84 7.75
CA GLN A 67 9.84 9.72 8.89
C GLN A 67 9.70 8.88 10.15
N ARG A 68 10.78 8.83 10.94
CA ARG A 68 10.70 8.29 12.30
C ARG A 68 10.05 9.38 13.15
N GLY A 69 8.97 9.06 13.85
CA GLY A 69 8.46 9.96 14.89
C GLY A 69 9.60 10.22 15.87
N SER A 70 9.82 11.47 16.27
CA SER A 70 10.71 11.77 17.37
C SER A 70 10.08 11.17 18.62
N ASP A 71 10.64 10.05 19.09
CA ASP A 71 10.31 9.48 20.39
C ASP A 71 10.67 10.58 21.42
N GLY A 72 9.65 11.20 21.99
CA GLY A 72 9.78 12.23 23.02
C GLY A 72 10.14 11.64 24.38
#